data_AF-Q1QRV8-F1
#
_entry.id   AF-Q1QRV8-F1
#
_cell.length_a   1.000
_cell.length_b   1.000
_cell.length_c   1.000
_cell.angle_alpha   90.00
_cell.angle_beta   90.00
_cell.angle_gamma   90.00
#
_symmetry.space_group_name_H-M   'P 1'
#
loop_
_entity.id
_entity.type
_entity.pdbx_description
1 polymer ?
#
loop_
_entity_poly.entity_id
_entity_poly.type
_entity_poly.pdbx_seq_one_letter_code
_entity_poly.pdbx_strand_id
1 'polypeptide(L)'
;MTSFLLPSSQVKNRKLQMRIDDLRFEYKPDIFGFIADHCGIDLVIQPLRGGFAVEIVDGIGVHPLGSFPSERWAKVAALKAAEKVSGRIDGSRNG
;
A
#
# COMPACT_ATOMS: atom_id res chain seq x y z
N MET A 1 -46.19 17.23 23.04
CA MET A 1 -45.43 16.00 22.83
C MET A 1 -44.37 16.28 21.78
N THR A 2 -43.14 16.57 22.23
CA THR A 2 -42.01 16.97 21.38
C THR A 2 -41.34 15.72 20.81
N SER A 3 -41.55 15.49 19.52
CA SER A 3 -40.85 14.44 18.76
C SER A 3 -39.41 14.87 18.51
N PHE A 4 -38.46 14.37 19.29
CA PHE A 4 -37.04 14.49 18.99
C PHE A 4 -36.68 13.45 17.91
N LEU A 5 -36.55 13.91 16.66
CA LEU A 5 -35.87 13.18 15.60
C LEU A 5 -34.37 13.14 15.91
N LEU A 6 -33.84 11.95 16.22
CA LEU A 6 -32.40 11.70 16.22
C LEU A 6 -31.89 11.82 14.77
N PRO A 7 -30.87 12.65 14.48
CA PRO A 7 -30.29 12.69 13.15
C PRO A 7 -29.53 11.39 12.88
N SER A 8 -29.88 10.78 11.75
CA SER A 8 -29.25 9.60 11.15
C SER A 8 -27.73 9.69 11.23
N SER A 9 -27.12 8.66 11.82
CA SER A 9 -25.68 8.46 11.94
C SER A 9 -25.00 8.76 10.60
N GLN A 10 -24.27 9.88 10.56
CA GLN A 10 -23.29 10.18 9.53
C GLN A 10 -22.15 9.16 9.70
N VAL A 11 -22.30 7.99 9.08
CA VAL A 11 -21.20 7.04 8.89
C VAL A 11 -20.21 7.74 7.96
N LYS A 12 -19.29 8.52 8.56
CA LYS A 12 -18.14 9.06 7.86
C LYS A 12 -17.41 7.87 7.26
N ASN A 13 -17.53 7.70 5.95
CA ASN A 13 -16.68 6.85 5.13
C ASN A 13 -15.24 7.34 5.33
N ARG A 14 -14.59 6.89 6.40
CA ARG A 14 -13.16 7.00 6.57
C ARG A 14 -12.61 6.08 5.49
N LYS A 15 -12.19 6.66 4.38
CA LYS A 15 -11.27 6.03 3.44
C LYS A 15 -10.10 5.55 4.32
N LEU A 16 -10.09 4.27 4.66
CA LEU A 16 -9.08 3.66 5.53
C LEU A 16 -7.78 3.67 4.74
N GLN A 17 -7.08 4.80 4.79
CA GLN A 17 -5.75 4.92 4.22
C GLN A 17 -4.81 4.16 5.14
N MET A 18 -4.29 3.05 4.63
CA MET A 18 -3.40 2.16 5.38
C MET A 18 -2.08 2.89 5.64
N ARG A 19 -1.53 2.78 6.85
CA ARG A 19 -0.20 3.31 7.13
C ARG A 19 0.84 2.26 6.79
N ILE A 20 2.04 2.72 6.43
CA ILE A 20 3.13 1.78 6.12
C ILE A 20 3.52 0.92 7.32
N ASP A 21 3.37 1.46 8.53
CA ASP A 21 3.66 0.74 9.78
C ASP A 21 2.63 -0.36 10.07
N ASP A 22 1.47 -0.34 9.40
CA ASP A 22 0.45 -1.39 9.49
C ASP A 22 0.80 -2.60 8.61
N LEU A 23 1.70 -2.44 7.63
CA LEU A 23 2.16 -3.54 6.78
C LEU A 23 3.25 -4.35 7.49
N ARG A 24 3.03 -5.66 7.57
CA ARG A 24 4.00 -6.61 8.12
C ARG A 24 4.97 -7.04 7.02
N PHE A 25 6.14 -6.40 7.01
CA PHE A 25 7.26 -6.82 6.17
C PHE A 25 8.02 -7.96 6.84
N GLU A 26 8.10 -9.09 6.15
CA GLU A 26 8.88 -10.27 6.55
C GLU A 26 10.13 -10.38 5.67
N TYR A 27 11.28 -10.63 6.27
CA TYR A 27 12.48 -10.96 5.50
C TYR A 27 12.40 -12.39 4.97
N LYS A 28 12.53 -12.56 3.66
CA LYS A 28 12.58 -13.87 2.99
C LYS A 28 14.00 -14.10 2.44
N PRO A 29 14.74 -15.09 2.97
CA PRO A 29 16.10 -15.38 2.54
C PRO A 29 16.20 -15.78 1.07
N ASP A 30 15.23 -16.54 0.55
CA ASP A 30 15.29 -17.11 -0.80
C ASP A 30 15.29 -16.05 -1.90
N ILE A 31 14.67 -14.90 -1.64
CA ILE A 31 14.64 -13.75 -2.56
C ILE A 31 15.51 -12.58 -2.06
N PHE A 32 16.24 -12.80 -0.95
CA PHE A 32 17.05 -11.81 -0.25
C PHE A 32 16.36 -10.45 -0.09
N GLY A 33 15.11 -10.43 0.38
CA GLY A 33 14.29 -9.21 0.41
C GLY A 33 13.21 -9.21 1.49
N PHE A 34 12.61 -8.05 1.71
CA PHE A 34 11.44 -7.87 2.56
C PHE A 34 10.17 -8.02 1.71
N ILE A 35 9.24 -8.85 2.17
CA ILE A 35 7.94 -9.05 1.52
C ILE A 35 6.81 -8.63 2.46
N ALA A 36 5.79 -7.96 1.92
CA ALA A 36 4.49 -7.82 2.57
C ALA A 36 3.39 -8.08 1.54
N ASP A 37 2.23 -8.58 1.97
CA ASP A 37 1.04 -8.60 1.10
C ASP A 37 0.16 -7.38 1.39
N HIS A 38 -0.36 -6.78 0.33
CA HIS A 38 -1.42 -5.79 0.42
C HIS A 38 -2.51 -6.07 -0.62
N CYS A 39 -3.62 -6.64 -0.14
CA CYS A 39 -4.82 -6.86 -0.95
C CYS A 39 -4.59 -7.83 -2.13
N GLY A 40 -3.76 -8.86 -1.93
CA GLY A 40 -3.39 -9.79 -2.98
C GLY A 40 -2.31 -9.25 -3.92
N ILE A 41 -1.60 -8.19 -3.51
CA ILE A 41 -0.45 -7.63 -4.20
C ILE A 41 0.77 -7.81 -3.29
N ASP A 42 1.72 -8.62 -3.74
CA ASP A 42 2.98 -8.80 -3.02
C ASP A 42 3.87 -7.57 -3.23
N LEU A 43 4.35 -7.01 -2.13
CA LEU A 43 5.29 -5.89 -2.08
C LEU A 43 6.67 -6.44 -1.81
N VAL A 44 7.58 -6.34 -2.76
CA VAL A 44 8.93 -6.89 -2.65
C VAL A 44 9.94 -5.75 -2.58
N ILE A 45 10.78 -5.77 -1.55
CA ILE A 45 11.82 -4.76 -1.33
C ILE A 45 13.16 -5.46 -1.15
N GLN A 46 14.07 -5.27 -2.09
CA GLN A 46 15.40 -5.89 -2.06
C GLN A 46 16.46 -4.87 -1.66
N PRO A 47 17.21 -5.10 -0.58
CA PRO A 47 18.38 -4.30 -0.26
C PRO A 47 19.47 -4.50 -1.34
N LEU A 48 19.97 -3.39 -1.87
CA LEU A 48 21.07 -3.31 -2.81
C LEU A 48 22.27 -2.62 -2.15
N ARG A 49 23.46 -2.73 -2.77
CA ARG A 49 24.70 -2.12 -2.26
C ARG A 49 24.60 -0.60 -2.03
N GLY A 50 23.68 0.09 -2.71
CA GLY A 50 23.49 1.55 -2.61
C GLY A 50 22.05 2.00 -2.37
N GLY A 51 21.15 1.11 -1.94
CA GLY A 51 19.74 1.47 -1.76
C GLY A 51 18.81 0.26 -1.67
N PHE A 52 17.56 0.45 -2.08
CA PHE A 52 16.50 -0.54 -2.02
C PHE A 52 15.73 -0.58 -3.34
N ALA A 53 15.79 -1.71 -4.06
CA ALA A 53 14.92 -1.93 -5.20
C ALA A 53 13.52 -2.31 -4.72
N VAL A 54 12.49 -1.85 -5.43
CA VAL A 54 11.10 -2.14 -5.10
C VAL A 54 10.37 -2.65 -6.33
N GLU A 55 9.62 -3.72 -6.12
CA GLU A 55 8.77 -4.36 -7.10
C GLU A 55 7.43 -4.70 -6.44
N ILE A 56 6.35 -4.68 -7.22
CA ILE A 56 5.05 -5.20 -6.78
C ILE A 56 4.59 -6.31 -7.72
N VAL A 57 3.90 -7.32 -7.18
CA VAL A 57 3.38 -8.46 -7.95
C VAL A 57 1.89 -8.57 -7.71
N ASP A 58 1.09 -8.36 -8.75
CA ASP A 58 -0.39 -8.29 -8.68
C ASP A 58 -1.10 -9.56 -9.19
N GLY A 59 -0.36 -10.67 -9.29
CA GLY A 59 -0.82 -11.93 -9.85
C GLY A 59 -0.90 -11.97 -11.39
N ILE A 60 -0.77 -10.83 -12.07
CA ILE A 60 -0.71 -10.74 -13.54
C ILE A 60 0.74 -10.56 -13.99
N GLY A 61 1.54 -9.79 -13.24
CA GLY A 61 2.94 -9.59 -13.55
C GLY A 61 3.74 -8.94 -12.43
N VAL A 62 5.02 -8.73 -12.71
CA VAL A 62 5.96 -8.02 -11.84
C VAL A 62 6.10 -6.58 -12.36
N HIS A 63 5.89 -5.62 -11.46
CA HIS A 63 5.98 -4.19 -11.79
C HIS A 63 7.13 -3.55 -11.02
N PRO A 64 8.29 -3.31 -11.67
CA PRO A 64 9.41 -2.64 -11.03
C PRO A 64 9.11 -1.16 -10.83
N LEU A 65 9.30 -0.66 -9.60
CA LEU A 65 9.09 0.74 -9.24
C LEU A 65 10.39 1.55 -9.23
N GLY A 66 11.55 0.87 -9.28
CA GLY A 66 12.87 1.47 -9.28
C GLY A 66 13.62 1.28 -7.96
N SER A 67 14.62 2.13 -7.73
CA SER A 67 15.50 2.08 -6.56
C SER A 67 15.35 3.32 -5.68
N PHE A 68 15.40 3.12 -4.37
CA PHE A 68 15.21 4.15 -3.36
C PHE A 68 16.40 4.21 -2.39
N PRO A 69 16.74 5.39 -1.86
CA PRO A 69 17.90 5.56 -0.99
C PRO A 69 17.68 5.02 0.43
N SER A 70 16.43 4.76 0.84
CA SER A 70 16.11 4.26 2.17
C SER A 70 14.97 3.23 2.16
N GLU A 71 15.02 2.32 3.13
CA GLU A 71 14.02 1.27 3.32
C GLU A 71 12.62 1.86 3.51
N ARG A 72 12.51 2.91 4.31
CA ARG A 72 11.23 3.59 4.57
C ARG A 72 10.62 4.17 3.29
N TRP A 73 11.44 4.78 2.43
CA TRP A 73 10.97 5.33 1.16
C TRP A 73 10.55 4.24 0.18
N ALA A 74 11.32 3.15 0.13
CA ALA A 74 10.97 1.95 -0.64
C ALA A 74 9.61 1.38 -0.20
N LYS A 75 9.42 1.20 1.11
CA LYS A 75 8.16 0.73 1.71
C LYS A 75 6.98 1.62 1.35
N VAL A 76 7.12 2.94 1.48
CA VAL A 76 6.08 3.91 1.11
C VAL A 76 5.77 3.86 -0.39
N ALA A 77 6.78 3.72 -1.25
CA ALA A 77 6.58 3.61 -2.68
C ALA A 77 5.83 2.33 -3.06
N ALA A 78 6.17 1.20 -2.44
CA ALA A 78 5.50 -0.08 -2.65
C ALA A 78 4.01 0.02 -2.28
N LEU A 79 3.69 0.54 -1.09
CA LEU A 79 2.30 0.71 -0.65
C LEU A 79 1.51 1.62 -1.59
N LYS A 80 2.06 2.79 -1.97
CA LYS A 80 1.38 3.71 -2.90
C LYS A 80 1.09 3.06 -4.25
N ALA A 81 2.03 2.27 -4.77
CA ALA A 81 1.83 1.58 -6.03
C ALA A 81 0.77 0.49 -5.92
N ALA A 82 0.77 -0.28 -4.83
CA ALA A 82 -0.26 -1.29 -4.57
C ALA A 82 -1.64 -0.67 -4.33
N GLU A 83 -1.74 0.47 -3.65
CA GLU A 83 -2.99 1.22 -3.51
C GLU A 83 -3.53 1.70 -4.87
N LYS A 84 -2.62 2.08 -5.79
CA LYS A 84 -2.98 2.47 -7.16
C LYS A 84 -3.46 1.27 -7.99
N VAL A 85 -2.76 0.13 -7.91
CA VAL A 85 -3.11 -1.09 -8.66
C VAL A 85 -4.39 -1.73 -8.12
N SER A 86 -4.56 -1.79 -6.80
CA SER A 86 -5.77 -2.32 -6.15
C SER A 86 -7.01 -1.42 -6.30
N GLY A 87 -6.88 -0.25 -6.95
CA GLY A 87 -7.97 0.70 -7.16
C GLY A 87 -8.40 1.46 -5.88
N ARG A 88 -7.63 1.39 -4.79
CA ARG A 88 -7.90 2.14 -3.55
C ARG A 88 -7.46 3.62 -3.63
N ILE A 89 -6.68 3.99 -4.64
CA ILE A 89 -6.37 5.37 -5.05
C ILE A 89 -6.40 5.40 -6.60
N ASP A 90 -7.44 5.89 -7.27
CA ASP A 90 -7.75 7.30 -7.44
C ASP A 90 -9.27 7.54 -7.52
N GLY A 91 -9.82 8.21 -6.49
CA GLY A 91 -11.06 8.97 -6.61
C GLY A 91 -10.79 10.39 -7.14
N SER A 92 -9.91 10.53 -8.14
CA SER A 92 -9.65 11.80 -8.82
C SER A 92 -9.47 11.57 -10.32
N ARG A 93 -10.55 11.08 -10.94
CA ARG A 93 -10.88 11.37 -12.34
C ARG A 93 -12.38 11.61 -12.44
N ASN A 94 -12.73 12.67 -13.16
CA ASN A 94 -14.05 13.27 -13.44
C ASN A 94 -14.50 14.28 -12.37
N GLY A 95 -14.71 15.56 -12.66
CA GLY A 95 -14.69 16.34 -13.91
C GLY A 95 -15.05 17.79 -13.56
#